data_AF-A0AAU3J5U8-F1
#
_entry.id   AF-A0AAU3J5U8-F1
#
_cell.length_a   1.000
_cell.length_b   1.000
_cell.length_c   1.000
_cell.angle_alpha   90.00
_cell.angle_beta   90.00
_cell.angle_gamma   90.00
#
_symmetry.space_group_name_H-M   'P 1'
#
loop_
_entity.id
_entity.type
_entity.pdbx_description
1 polymer ?
#
loop_
_entity_poly.entity_id
_entity_poly.type
_entity_poly.pdbx_seq_one_letter_code
_entity_poly.pdbx_strand_id
1 'polypeptide(L)'
;MSSPTTAPHPAPPRLRVLAAARPTLESQAALRHVSAHLTEVELTGEPDAGPALGAAVVCDDDVLAARLSASGVPVVFVASGGPPPGDTWPPSAVRCLHRPGWLGGQRAMGVHTVGTIAPPRAARARAARGAVVQLSTPDLHPADHAAVARAGAALRAAAEAAQYDGKPLLGVVLDAPVPARSALLSAAGEDPGALPVVGVEEAATERLLAEASLLVSSPLLTAVNQAHVARVPLLLLPALDADQATRLNGITEAAGVEVLDAAAPDTSADRAVRGADPLWNRISRALEHAGDDRRGAQRVARQVRQLLLAPF
;
A
#
# COMPACT_ATOMS: atom_id res chain seq x y z
N MET A 1 14.10 56.72 27.11
CA MET A 1 14.96 55.68 26.51
C MET A 1 14.04 54.61 25.94
N SER A 2 13.83 54.63 24.62
CA SER A 2 12.92 53.69 23.94
C SER A 2 13.68 52.42 23.62
N SER A 3 13.22 51.28 24.16
CA SER A 3 13.75 49.96 23.82
C SER A 3 13.54 49.70 22.32
N PRO A 4 14.55 49.21 21.59
CA PRO A 4 14.36 48.84 20.19
C PRO A 4 13.47 47.59 20.14
N THR A 5 12.29 47.74 19.53
CA THR A 5 11.45 46.61 19.13
C THR A 5 12.19 45.84 18.04
N THR A 6 12.78 44.70 18.41
CA THR A 6 13.29 43.71 17.46
C THR A 6 12.13 43.24 16.59
N ALA A 7 12.18 43.59 15.31
CA ALA A 7 11.26 43.02 14.33
C ALA A 7 11.41 41.49 14.36
N PRO A 8 10.31 40.71 14.37
CA PRO A 8 10.39 39.27 14.34
C PRO A 8 11.15 38.85 13.07
N HIS A 9 12.21 38.04 13.25
CA HIS A 9 12.91 37.43 12.12
C HIS A 9 11.89 36.68 11.27
N PRO A 10 11.89 36.83 9.92
CA PRO A 10 11.06 36.00 9.08
C PRO A 10 11.44 34.54 9.34
N ALA A 11 10.44 33.69 9.59
CA ALA A 11 10.66 32.27 9.74
C ALA A 11 11.42 31.76 8.50
N PRO A 12 12.45 30.90 8.67
CA PRO A 12 13.14 30.32 7.53
C PRO A 12 12.10 29.67 6.61
N PRO A 13 12.26 29.78 5.27
CA PRO A 13 11.33 29.16 4.34
C PRO A 13 11.25 27.68 4.65
N ARG A 14 10.03 27.17 4.91
CA ARG A 14 9.81 25.74 5.09
C ARG A 14 10.18 25.05 3.80
N LEU A 15 11.10 24.09 3.86
CA LEU A 15 11.45 23.25 2.73
C LEU A 15 10.18 22.50 2.30
N ARG A 16 9.83 22.62 1.02
CA ARG A 16 8.62 22.03 0.44
C ARG A 16 8.96 20.76 -0.31
N VAL A 17 8.21 19.70 -0.06
CA VAL A 17 8.33 18.42 -0.74
C VAL A 17 7.00 18.09 -1.38
N LEU A 18 7.03 17.77 -2.67
CA LEU A 18 5.89 17.14 -3.32
C LEU A 18 5.83 15.68 -2.89
N ALA A 19 4.69 15.27 -2.32
CA ALA A 19 4.40 13.89 -1.98
C ALA A 19 3.27 13.40 -2.87
N ALA A 20 3.59 12.51 -3.81
CA ALA A 20 2.64 12.00 -4.77
C ALA A 20 2.74 10.48 -4.92
N ALA A 21 1.62 9.86 -5.26
CA ALA A 21 1.54 8.44 -5.52
C ALA A 21 0.54 8.22 -6.65
N ARG A 22 0.77 7.18 -7.45
CA ARG A 22 -0.29 6.61 -8.27
C ARG A 22 -1.49 6.30 -7.37
N PRO A 23 -2.75 6.51 -7.80
CA PRO A 23 -3.92 6.33 -6.95
C PRO A 23 -4.27 4.84 -6.70
N THR A 24 -3.27 4.00 -6.41
CA THR A 24 -3.42 2.59 -6.04
C THR A 24 -3.28 2.42 -4.53
N LEU A 25 -3.84 1.33 -3.98
CA LEU A 25 -3.78 1.03 -2.56
C LEU A 25 -2.34 0.85 -2.05
N GLU A 26 -1.50 0.18 -2.83
CA GLU A 26 -0.09 -0.08 -2.49
C GLU A 26 0.74 1.21 -2.49
N SER A 27 0.63 2.02 -3.55
CA SER A 27 1.36 3.28 -3.70
C SER A 27 0.95 4.32 -2.67
N GLN A 28 -0.35 4.45 -2.39
CA GLN A 28 -0.85 5.38 -1.38
C GLN A 28 -0.46 4.97 0.04
N ALA A 29 -0.53 3.67 0.37
CA ALA A 29 -0.07 3.18 1.66
C ALA A 29 1.44 3.43 1.85
N ALA A 30 2.25 3.15 0.83
CA ALA A 30 3.68 3.43 0.87
C ALA A 30 3.97 4.92 1.09
N LEU A 31 3.36 5.80 0.30
CA LEU A 31 3.52 7.25 0.44
C LEU A 31 3.09 7.73 1.82
N ARG A 32 1.95 7.27 2.33
CA ARG A 32 1.45 7.63 3.67
C ARG A 32 2.47 7.28 4.75
N HIS A 33 3.05 6.08 4.69
CA HIS A 33 4.04 5.63 5.66
C HIS A 33 5.34 6.43 5.55
N VAL A 34 5.81 6.76 4.34
CA VAL A 34 6.98 7.62 4.14
C VAL A 34 6.72 9.03 4.67
N SER A 35 5.60 9.64 4.31
CA SER A 35 5.19 10.98 4.71
C SER A 35 5.04 11.13 6.22
N ALA A 36 4.63 10.07 6.93
CA ALA A 36 4.57 10.07 8.40
C ALA A 36 5.96 10.27 9.06
N HIS A 37 7.05 10.05 8.32
CA HIS A 37 8.41 10.33 8.74
C HIS A 37 8.95 11.66 8.23
N LEU A 38 8.17 12.51 7.56
CA LEU A 38 8.59 13.81 7.01
C LEU A 38 7.92 14.97 7.76
N THR A 39 7.93 14.93 9.09
CA THR A 39 7.19 15.88 9.96
C THR A 39 7.76 17.30 9.97
N GLU A 40 9.00 17.45 9.52
CA GLU A 40 9.75 18.72 9.56
C GLU A 40 9.67 19.55 8.26
N VAL A 41 9.04 19.02 7.21
CA VAL A 41 8.89 19.68 5.91
C VAL A 41 7.44 19.98 5.60
N GLU A 42 7.20 20.92 4.69
CA GLU A 42 5.87 21.17 4.17
C GLU A 42 5.60 20.18 3.02
N LEU A 43 4.67 19.26 3.23
CA LEU A 43 4.23 18.32 2.20
C LEU A 43 3.11 18.95 1.38
N THR A 44 3.27 18.96 0.06
CA THR A 44 2.22 19.34 -0.90
C THR A 44 1.87 18.15 -1.79
N GLY A 45 0.60 18.02 -2.18
CA GLY A 45 0.16 17.11 -3.24
C GLY A 45 0.08 17.77 -4.61
N GLU A 46 0.16 19.10 -4.66
CA GLU A 46 0.04 19.89 -5.88
C GLU A 46 1.41 20.40 -6.33
N PRO A 47 1.86 20.07 -7.55
CA PRO A 47 3.17 20.48 -8.06
C PRO A 47 3.25 22.00 -8.33
N ASP A 48 2.11 22.62 -8.66
CA ASP A 48 2.05 24.02 -9.12
C ASP A 48 1.62 25.01 -8.03
N ALA A 49 1.23 24.51 -6.85
CA ALA A 49 0.77 25.38 -5.77
C ALA A 49 1.98 25.94 -4.99
N GLY A 50 2.29 27.23 -5.17
CA GLY A 50 3.19 27.98 -4.28
C GLY A 50 4.68 28.02 -4.67
N PRO A 51 5.60 28.29 -3.72
CA PRO A 51 7.03 28.48 -4.01
C PRO A 51 7.71 27.18 -4.46
N ALA A 52 8.88 27.30 -5.09
CA ALA A 52 9.59 26.18 -5.72
C ALA A 52 9.78 24.96 -4.80
N LEU A 53 9.58 23.77 -5.36
CA LEU A 53 9.77 22.48 -4.68
C LEU A 53 11.26 22.21 -4.45
N GLY A 54 11.64 21.83 -3.24
CA GLY A 54 13.02 21.44 -2.93
C GLY A 54 13.34 19.99 -3.30
N ALA A 55 12.33 19.12 -3.27
CA ALA A 55 12.42 17.72 -3.70
C ALA A 55 11.02 17.14 -3.93
N ALA A 56 10.95 15.94 -4.49
CA ALA A 56 9.72 15.15 -4.59
C ALA A 56 9.93 13.71 -4.13
N VAL A 57 8.90 13.11 -3.53
CA VAL A 57 8.78 11.67 -3.35
C VAL A 57 7.57 11.19 -4.14
N VAL A 58 7.82 10.25 -5.06
CA VAL A 58 6.81 9.77 -6.02
C VAL A 58 6.72 8.25 -5.94
N CYS A 59 5.55 7.71 -5.61
CA CYS A 59 5.32 6.26 -5.54
C CYS A 59 4.58 5.74 -6.79
N ASP A 60 5.25 4.90 -7.58
CA ASP A 60 4.73 4.21 -8.78
C ASP A 60 4.06 5.07 -9.87
N ASP A 61 4.23 6.41 -9.84
CA ASP A 61 3.82 7.31 -10.92
C ASP A 61 5.04 7.71 -11.75
N ASP A 62 5.36 6.86 -12.73
CA ASP A 62 6.53 7.02 -13.60
C ASP A 62 6.46 8.31 -14.42
N VAL A 63 5.25 8.68 -14.88
CA VAL A 63 5.01 9.85 -15.72
C VAL A 63 5.29 11.13 -14.92
N LEU A 64 4.76 11.21 -13.70
CA LEU A 64 5.00 12.35 -12.82
C LEU A 64 6.47 12.45 -12.41
N ALA A 65 7.11 11.33 -12.04
CA ALA A 65 8.51 11.30 -11.66
C ALA A 65 9.44 11.75 -12.80
N ALA A 66 9.19 11.30 -14.04
CA ALA A 66 9.93 11.72 -15.22
C ALA A 66 9.72 13.21 -15.52
N ARG A 67 8.49 13.71 -15.44
CA ARG A 67 8.17 15.13 -15.67
C ARG A 67 8.87 16.04 -14.66
N LEU A 68 8.82 15.71 -13.37
CA LEU A 68 9.47 16.48 -12.31
C LEU A 68 10.99 16.50 -12.47
N SER A 69 11.58 15.36 -12.79
CA SER A 69 13.02 15.24 -13.04
C SER A 69 13.46 16.08 -14.24
N ALA A 70 12.66 16.10 -15.32
CA ALA A 70 12.91 16.96 -16.49
C ALA A 70 12.81 18.45 -16.16
N SER A 71 11.97 18.83 -15.19
CA SER A 71 11.86 20.19 -14.66
C SER A 71 12.95 20.54 -13.63
N GLY A 72 13.93 19.66 -13.39
CA GLY A 72 15.04 19.89 -12.48
C GLY A 72 14.71 19.65 -11.00
N VAL A 73 13.54 19.13 -10.67
CA VAL A 73 13.18 18.78 -9.28
C VAL A 73 13.85 17.45 -8.91
N PRO A 74 14.64 17.39 -7.81
CA PRO A 74 15.20 16.13 -7.35
C PRO A 74 14.12 15.15 -6.89
N VAL A 75 14.01 14.00 -7.56
CA VAL A 75 12.98 12.98 -7.27
C VAL A 75 13.56 11.77 -6.53
N VAL A 76 12.90 11.37 -5.45
CA VAL A 76 12.98 10.03 -4.86
C VAL A 76 11.81 9.21 -5.40
N PHE A 77 12.08 8.35 -6.37
CA PHE A 77 11.07 7.43 -6.91
C PHE A 77 11.03 6.16 -6.08
N VAL A 78 9.82 5.69 -5.73
CA VAL A 78 9.59 4.49 -4.94
C VAL A 78 8.68 3.54 -5.72
N ALA A 79 9.17 2.37 -6.09
CA ALA A 79 8.32 1.28 -6.57
C ALA A 79 7.80 0.49 -5.36
N SER A 80 6.49 0.56 -5.08
CA SER A 80 5.90 0.02 -3.85
C SER A 80 5.39 -1.43 -3.96
N GLY A 81 5.18 -1.92 -5.18
CA GLY A 81 4.82 -3.31 -5.46
C GLY A 81 5.27 -3.80 -6.85
N GLY A 82 6.01 -2.97 -7.57
CA GLY A 82 6.43 -3.22 -8.94
C GLY A 82 7.56 -4.26 -9.06
N PRO A 83 7.76 -4.80 -10.28
CA PRO A 83 8.89 -5.67 -10.57
C PRO A 83 10.23 -4.96 -10.29
N PRO A 84 11.33 -5.71 -10.14
CA PRO A 84 12.66 -5.12 -10.06
C PRO A 84 12.92 -4.20 -11.27
N PRO A 85 13.77 -3.18 -11.09
CA PRO A 85 13.97 -2.12 -12.08
C PRO A 85 14.46 -2.66 -13.42
N GLY A 86 13.83 -2.18 -14.49
CA GLY A 86 14.28 -2.33 -15.87
C GLY A 86 14.41 -0.96 -16.56
N ASP A 87 14.57 -0.97 -17.89
CA ASP A 87 14.73 0.26 -18.71
C ASP A 87 13.53 1.21 -18.65
N THR A 88 12.41 0.76 -18.09
CA THR A 88 11.15 1.50 -17.98
C THR A 88 11.07 2.46 -16.80
N TRP A 89 11.99 2.35 -15.83
CA TRP A 89 11.93 3.22 -14.64
C TRP A 89 12.29 4.67 -14.97
N PRO A 90 11.58 5.64 -14.37
CA PRO A 90 11.81 7.05 -14.66
C PRO A 90 13.22 7.48 -14.25
N PRO A 91 13.83 8.46 -14.96
CA PRO A 91 15.00 9.15 -14.45
C PRO A 91 14.64 9.77 -13.09
N SER A 92 15.50 9.60 -12.09
CA SER A 92 15.28 10.10 -10.72
C SER A 92 16.61 10.21 -10.00
N ALA A 93 16.71 11.16 -9.06
CA ALA A 93 17.92 11.35 -8.26
C ALA A 93 18.19 10.14 -7.36
N VAL A 94 17.12 9.55 -6.80
CA VAL A 94 17.17 8.31 -6.03
C VAL A 94 16.05 7.38 -6.50
N ARG A 95 16.40 6.13 -6.78
CA ARG A 95 15.45 5.06 -7.13
C ARG A 95 15.38 4.08 -5.97
N CYS A 96 14.20 3.87 -5.42
CA CYS A 96 13.93 2.98 -4.31
C CYS A 96 13.00 1.84 -4.73
N LEU A 97 13.30 0.63 -4.28
CA LEU A 97 12.43 -0.54 -4.44
C LEU A 97 11.95 -1.00 -3.06
N HIS A 98 10.63 -1.00 -2.85
CA HIS A 98 10.00 -1.67 -1.73
C HIS A 98 10.18 -3.18 -1.89
N ARG A 99 11.10 -3.75 -1.12
CA ARG A 99 11.33 -5.18 -1.10
C ARG A 99 11.64 -5.60 0.33
N PRO A 100 10.65 -6.19 1.03
CA PRO A 100 10.88 -6.76 2.35
C PRO A 100 12.01 -7.79 2.34
N GLY A 101 12.76 -7.89 3.43
CA GLY A 101 13.93 -8.77 3.51
C GLY A 101 13.60 -10.27 3.41
N TRP A 102 12.37 -10.63 3.74
CA TRP A 102 11.83 -11.98 3.59
C TRP A 102 11.43 -12.32 2.15
N LEU A 103 11.26 -11.33 1.27
CA LEU A 103 10.93 -11.54 -0.14
C LEU A 103 12.23 -11.71 -0.95
N GLY A 104 12.63 -12.96 -1.21
CA GLY A 104 13.85 -13.28 -1.96
C GLY A 104 13.92 -12.60 -3.31
N GLY A 105 15.11 -12.23 -3.81
CA GLY A 105 15.29 -11.60 -5.12
C GLY A 105 16.62 -10.85 -5.27
N GLN A 106 16.97 -10.49 -6.51
CA GLN A 106 18.25 -9.86 -6.83
C GLN A 106 18.28 -8.36 -6.52
N ARG A 107 19.44 -7.89 -6.06
CA ARG A 107 19.75 -6.46 -5.95
C ARG A 107 20.00 -5.92 -7.34
N ALA A 108 19.40 -4.78 -7.66
CA ALA A 108 19.66 -4.08 -8.92
C ALA A 108 20.67 -2.95 -8.69
N MET A 109 21.58 -2.79 -9.65
CA MET A 109 22.55 -1.69 -9.63
C MET A 109 21.83 -0.35 -9.74
N GLY A 110 22.25 0.63 -8.93
CA GLY A 110 21.67 1.97 -8.93
C GLY A 110 20.27 2.08 -8.31
N VAL A 111 19.77 1.03 -7.65
CA VAL A 111 18.47 1.05 -6.95
C VAL A 111 18.64 0.67 -5.49
N HIS A 112 18.09 1.51 -4.62
CA HIS A 112 18.10 1.31 -3.18
C HIS A 112 16.95 0.40 -2.78
N THR A 113 17.26 -0.83 -2.37
CA THR A 113 16.28 -1.65 -1.67
C THR A 113 16.02 -1.07 -0.29
N VAL A 114 14.77 -0.66 -0.01
CA VAL A 114 14.45 0.02 1.25
C VAL A 114 14.00 -0.92 2.36
N GLY A 115 13.77 -2.20 2.10
CA GLY A 115 13.22 -3.13 3.10
C GLY A 115 11.72 -2.95 3.21
N THR A 116 11.16 -3.13 4.41
CA THR A 116 9.71 -3.13 4.64
C THR A 116 9.19 -1.72 4.86
N ILE A 117 8.22 -1.31 4.05
CA ILE A 117 7.45 -0.07 4.23
C ILE A 117 6.18 -0.42 4.99
N ALA A 118 6.13 0.00 6.26
CA ALA A 118 5.08 -0.33 7.21
C ALA A 118 4.70 0.92 8.02
N PRO A 119 3.49 0.94 8.63
CA PRO A 119 3.08 2.08 9.45
C PRO A 119 4.00 2.24 10.68
N PRO A 120 4.30 3.49 11.09
CA PRO A 120 5.26 3.78 12.16
C PRO A 120 4.76 3.39 13.56
N ARG A 121 3.45 3.30 13.78
CA ARG A 121 2.84 2.84 15.03
C ARG A 121 1.77 1.81 14.72
N ALA A 122 1.95 0.60 15.24
CA ALA A 122 0.95 -0.44 15.16
C ALA A 122 -0.25 -0.10 16.05
N ALA A 123 -1.41 0.20 15.47
CA ALA A 123 -2.65 -0.05 16.18
C ALA A 123 -2.85 -1.56 16.18
N ARG A 124 -2.37 -2.24 17.23
CA ARG A 124 -2.67 -3.67 17.42
C ARG A 124 -4.18 -3.84 17.36
N ALA A 125 -4.68 -4.85 16.66
CA ALA A 125 -6.11 -5.17 16.71
C ALA A 125 -6.51 -5.46 18.17
N ARG A 126 -7.36 -4.60 18.74
CA ARG A 126 -7.76 -4.71 20.16
C ARG A 126 -9.10 -5.42 20.34
N ALA A 127 -9.96 -5.30 19.33
CA ALA A 127 -11.35 -5.68 19.44
C ALA A 127 -11.69 -6.98 18.71
N ALA A 128 -10.93 -7.33 17.66
CA ALA A 128 -11.08 -8.55 16.86
C ALA A 128 -12.55 -8.85 16.48
N ARG A 129 -13.24 -7.84 15.95
CA ARG A 129 -14.71 -7.82 15.81
C ARG A 129 -15.23 -8.30 14.47
N GLY A 130 -14.42 -8.28 13.43
CA GLY A 130 -14.93 -8.50 12.08
C GLY A 130 -13.85 -8.72 11.04
N ALA A 131 -14.19 -8.67 9.78
CA ALA A 131 -13.25 -8.82 8.68
C ALA A 131 -13.15 -7.53 7.85
N VAL A 132 -11.99 -7.31 7.24
CA VAL A 132 -11.76 -6.23 6.28
C VAL A 132 -11.38 -6.87 4.96
N VAL A 133 -11.98 -6.41 3.87
CA VAL A 133 -11.64 -6.83 2.51
C VAL A 133 -10.88 -5.70 1.80
N GLN A 134 -9.76 -6.03 1.18
CA GLN A 134 -8.98 -5.14 0.31
C GLN A 134 -8.92 -5.74 -1.09
N LEU A 135 -9.56 -5.10 -2.07
CA LEU A 135 -9.50 -5.54 -3.47
C LEU A 135 -8.81 -4.47 -4.31
N SER A 136 -7.75 -4.86 -5.01
CA SER A 136 -6.95 -3.97 -5.84
C SER A 136 -6.99 -4.40 -7.30
N THR A 137 -7.56 -3.53 -8.14
CA THR A 137 -7.64 -3.64 -9.59
C THR A 137 -7.59 -2.22 -10.22
N PRO A 138 -6.49 -1.46 -10.03
CA PRO A 138 -6.42 -0.05 -10.41
C PRO A 138 -6.53 0.17 -11.93
N ASP A 139 -6.23 -0.86 -12.74
CA ASP A 139 -6.29 -0.82 -14.20
C ASP A 139 -7.54 -1.49 -14.78
N LEU A 140 -8.54 -1.81 -13.94
CA LEU A 140 -9.75 -2.49 -14.39
C LEU A 140 -10.57 -1.58 -15.31
N HIS A 141 -10.70 -1.99 -16.57
CA HIS A 141 -11.56 -1.32 -17.52
C HIS A 141 -12.98 -1.92 -17.48
N PRO A 142 -14.06 -1.12 -17.38
CA PRO A 142 -15.43 -1.64 -17.25
C PRO A 142 -15.90 -2.48 -18.45
N ALA A 143 -15.31 -2.28 -19.63
CA ALA A 143 -15.62 -3.07 -20.83
C ALA A 143 -14.90 -4.43 -20.89
N ASP A 144 -13.91 -4.69 -20.02
CA ASP A 144 -13.28 -5.99 -19.92
C ASP A 144 -14.15 -6.91 -19.04
N HIS A 145 -15.22 -7.45 -19.64
CA HIS A 145 -16.19 -8.29 -18.94
C HIS A 145 -15.54 -9.51 -18.25
N ALA A 146 -14.46 -10.06 -18.82
CA ALA A 146 -13.79 -11.21 -18.24
C ALA A 146 -13.00 -10.80 -16.98
N ALA A 147 -12.27 -9.67 -17.02
CA ALA A 147 -11.59 -9.15 -15.84
C ALA A 147 -12.57 -8.71 -14.76
N VAL A 148 -13.67 -8.04 -15.13
CA VAL A 148 -14.75 -7.65 -14.21
C VAL A 148 -15.37 -8.87 -13.53
N ALA A 149 -15.67 -9.93 -14.29
CA ALA A 149 -16.23 -11.16 -13.73
C ALA A 149 -15.27 -11.85 -12.75
N ARG A 150 -13.97 -11.93 -13.07
CA ARG A 150 -12.95 -12.48 -12.17
C ARG A 150 -12.82 -11.67 -10.88
N ALA A 151 -12.74 -10.35 -10.99
CA ALA A 151 -12.63 -9.46 -9.84
C ALA A 151 -13.91 -9.48 -8.98
N GLY A 152 -15.10 -9.55 -9.60
CA GLY A 152 -16.37 -9.70 -8.91
C GLY A 152 -16.49 -11.03 -8.18
N ALA A 153 -16.04 -12.13 -8.78
CA ALA A 153 -15.98 -13.43 -8.10
C ALA A 153 -15.02 -13.42 -6.91
N ALA A 154 -13.85 -12.79 -7.04
CA ALA A 154 -12.92 -12.61 -5.93
C ALA A 154 -13.53 -11.77 -4.80
N LEU A 155 -14.25 -10.69 -5.13
CA LEU A 155 -14.93 -9.86 -4.13
C LEU A 155 -16.02 -10.63 -3.38
N ARG A 156 -16.82 -11.42 -4.09
CA ARG A 156 -17.87 -12.26 -3.49
C ARG A 156 -17.27 -13.29 -2.54
N ALA A 157 -16.27 -14.03 -2.99
CA ALA A 157 -15.56 -15.00 -2.15
C ALA A 157 -14.95 -14.32 -0.92
N ALA A 158 -14.43 -13.10 -1.07
CA ALA A 158 -13.91 -12.31 0.06
C ALA A 158 -15.00 -11.93 1.06
N ALA A 159 -16.17 -11.52 0.59
CA ALA A 159 -17.31 -11.17 1.43
C ALA A 159 -17.87 -12.40 2.17
N GLU A 160 -17.96 -13.55 1.50
CA GLU A 160 -18.34 -14.84 2.10
C GLU A 160 -17.33 -15.26 3.18
N ALA A 161 -16.03 -15.22 2.86
CA ALA A 161 -14.96 -15.49 3.83
C ALA A 161 -14.96 -14.51 5.01
N ALA A 162 -15.39 -13.27 4.80
CA ALA A 162 -15.51 -12.25 5.84
C ALA A 162 -16.68 -12.51 6.80
N GLN A 163 -17.76 -13.13 6.31
CA GLN A 163 -18.92 -13.53 7.11
C GLN A 163 -18.71 -14.85 7.85
N TYR A 164 -17.58 -15.52 7.62
CA TYR A 164 -17.17 -16.71 8.33
C TYR A 164 -17.23 -16.51 9.86
N ASP A 165 -17.75 -17.50 10.57
CA ASP A 165 -17.94 -17.47 12.04
C ASP A 165 -18.95 -16.41 12.52
N GLY A 166 -19.83 -15.92 11.63
CA GLY A 166 -20.89 -14.97 11.95
C GLY A 166 -20.38 -13.56 12.31
N LYS A 167 -19.12 -13.26 11.99
CA LYS A 167 -18.53 -11.96 12.28
C LYS A 167 -18.95 -10.92 11.22
N PRO A 168 -19.13 -9.64 11.61
CA PRO A 168 -19.46 -8.59 10.66
C PRO A 168 -18.30 -8.30 9.70
N LEU A 169 -18.65 -8.00 8.44
CA LEU A 169 -17.78 -7.31 7.52
C LEU A 169 -17.68 -5.83 7.94
N LEU A 170 -16.49 -5.37 8.32
CA LEU A 170 -16.26 -4.01 8.82
C LEU A 170 -16.12 -2.99 7.68
N GLY A 171 -15.62 -3.42 6.53
CA GLY A 171 -15.35 -2.55 5.40
C GLY A 171 -14.76 -3.27 4.19
N VAL A 172 -15.09 -2.76 3.00
CA VAL A 172 -14.48 -3.16 1.72
C VAL A 172 -13.70 -1.98 1.17
N VAL A 173 -12.37 -2.05 1.20
CA VAL A 173 -11.49 -1.06 0.58
C VAL A 173 -11.30 -1.45 -0.88
N LEU A 174 -11.91 -0.68 -1.78
CA LEU A 174 -11.92 -0.97 -3.21
C LEU A 174 -11.01 -0.02 -3.99
N ASP A 175 -9.88 -0.53 -4.46
CA ASP A 175 -8.97 0.13 -5.38
C ASP A 175 -9.33 -0.25 -6.83
N ALA A 176 -10.34 0.43 -7.36
CA ALA A 176 -10.76 0.31 -8.75
C ALA A 176 -11.19 1.69 -9.30
N PRO A 177 -10.98 1.96 -10.60
CA PRO A 177 -11.47 3.18 -11.25
C PRO A 177 -12.97 3.37 -11.04
N VAL A 178 -13.41 4.61 -10.79
CA VAL A 178 -14.82 4.95 -10.55
C VAL A 178 -15.76 4.31 -11.60
N PRO A 179 -15.47 4.35 -12.92
CA PRO A 179 -16.33 3.72 -13.93
C PRO A 179 -16.46 2.19 -13.79
N ALA A 180 -15.48 1.51 -13.21
CA ALA A 180 -15.46 0.05 -13.07
C ALA A 180 -16.12 -0.45 -11.77
N ARG A 181 -16.29 0.43 -10.75
CA ARG A 181 -16.83 0.03 -9.44
C ARG A 181 -18.24 -0.56 -9.50
N SER A 182 -19.13 0.09 -10.25
CA SER A 182 -20.52 -0.38 -10.39
C SER A 182 -20.59 -1.77 -11.07
N ALA A 183 -19.82 -1.93 -12.16
CA ALA A 183 -19.74 -3.20 -12.88
C ALA A 183 -19.17 -4.32 -12.00
N LEU A 184 -18.16 -4.01 -11.19
CA LEU A 184 -17.56 -4.94 -10.24
C LEU A 184 -18.56 -5.38 -9.14
N LEU A 185 -19.24 -4.43 -8.50
CA LEU A 185 -20.22 -4.74 -7.44
C LEU A 185 -21.37 -5.58 -8.00
N SER A 186 -21.86 -5.23 -9.20
CA SER A 186 -22.86 -6.03 -9.91
C SER A 186 -22.36 -7.45 -10.22
N ALA A 187 -21.11 -7.60 -10.66
CA ALA A 187 -20.51 -8.91 -10.92
C ALA A 187 -20.29 -9.73 -9.63
N ALA A 188 -20.11 -9.08 -8.48
CA ALA A 188 -20.08 -9.75 -7.19
C ALA A 188 -21.47 -10.26 -6.76
N GLY A 189 -22.55 -9.81 -7.41
CA GLY A 189 -23.93 -10.12 -7.00
C GLY A 189 -24.40 -9.26 -5.83
N GLU A 190 -23.71 -8.14 -5.59
CA GLU A 190 -23.93 -7.26 -4.46
C GLU A 190 -24.70 -6.02 -4.91
N ASP A 191 -25.72 -5.64 -4.13
CA ASP A 191 -26.38 -4.37 -4.33
C ASP A 191 -25.40 -3.22 -4.02
N PRO A 192 -25.36 -2.13 -4.81
CA PRO A 192 -24.43 -1.00 -4.62
C PRO A 192 -24.49 -0.25 -3.27
N GLY A 193 -25.33 -0.69 -2.32
CA GLY A 193 -25.40 -0.18 -0.95
C GLY A 193 -25.35 -1.26 0.14
N ALA A 194 -25.18 -2.54 -0.23
CA ALA A 194 -25.15 -3.65 0.73
C ALA A 194 -23.78 -3.79 1.42
N LEU A 195 -22.69 -3.55 0.67
CA LEU A 195 -21.34 -3.60 1.22
C LEU A 195 -20.91 -2.23 1.79
N PRO A 196 -20.27 -2.20 2.97
CA PRO A 196 -19.66 -1.00 3.52
C PRO A 196 -18.39 -0.64 2.73
N VAL A 197 -18.55 -0.13 1.51
CA VAL A 197 -17.43 0.24 0.62
C VAL A 197 -16.78 1.54 1.10
N VAL A 198 -15.46 1.51 1.20
CA VAL A 198 -14.61 2.60 1.72
C VAL A 198 -13.59 2.97 0.64
N GLY A 199 -13.34 4.27 0.46
CA GLY A 199 -12.40 4.77 -0.52
C GLY A 199 -10.93 4.51 -0.13
N VAL A 200 -10.05 4.34 -1.12
CA VAL A 200 -8.59 4.14 -0.91
C VAL A 200 -7.95 5.35 -0.21
N GLU A 201 -8.42 6.56 -0.54
CA GLU A 201 -7.89 7.81 0.02
C GLU A 201 -8.26 8.02 1.49
N GLU A 202 -9.27 7.30 1.99
CA GLU A 202 -9.73 7.48 3.35
C GLU A 202 -8.71 6.89 4.33
N ALA A 203 -8.37 7.64 5.37
CA ALA A 203 -7.60 7.18 6.52
C ALA A 203 -8.28 6.03 7.31
N ALA A 204 -9.26 5.36 6.69
CA ALA A 204 -10.13 4.34 7.22
C ALA A 204 -9.46 2.98 7.28
N THR A 205 -8.58 2.62 6.33
CA THR A 205 -7.98 1.27 6.29
C THR A 205 -7.26 0.90 7.59
N GLU A 206 -6.43 1.79 8.15
CA GLU A 206 -5.73 1.51 9.42
C GLU A 206 -6.69 1.44 10.60
N ARG A 207 -7.77 2.23 10.60
CA ARG A 207 -8.80 2.19 11.65
C ARG A 207 -9.61 0.90 11.58
N LEU A 208 -10.00 0.48 10.38
CA LEU A 208 -10.69 -0.79 10.13
C LEU A 208 -9.83 -1.98 10.57
N LEU A 209 -8.53 -1.96 10.23
CA LEU A 209 -7.59 -3.00 10.64
C LEU A 209 -7.36 -3.05 12.16
N ALA A 210 -7.47 -1.93 12.87
CA ALA A 210 -7.38 -1.90 14.34
C ALA A 210 -8.55 -2.63 15.04
N GLU A 211 -9.64 -2.87 14.33
CA GLU A 211 -10.81 -3.61 14.82
C GLU A 211 -10.96 -5.00 14.19
N ALA A 212 -10.23 -5.28 13.12
CA ALA A 212 -10.32 -6.52 12.36
C ALA A 212 -9.81 -7.74 13.14
N SER A 213 -10.42 -8.89 12.85
CA SER A 213 -10.00 -10.24 13.24
C SER A 213 -9.53 -11.07 12.05
N LEU A 214 -9.77 -10.58 10.82
CA LEU A 214 -9.30 -11.16 9.57
C LEU A 214 -9.10 -10.02 8.55
N LEU A 215 -8.00 -10.06 7.81
CA LEU A 215 -7.80 -9.28 6.60
C LEU A 215 -7.87 -10.23 5.40
N VAL A 216 -8.77 -9.96 4.46
CA VAL A 216 -8.81 -10.62 3.15
C VAL A 216 -8.32 -9.62 2.12
N SER A 217 -7.25 -9.91 1.38
CA SER A 217 -6.63 -8.91 0.50
C SER A 217 -6.17 -9.47 -0.84
N SER A 218 -6.24 -8.65 -1.90
CA SER A 218 -5.41 -8.84 -3.09
C SER A 218 -3.92 -9.02 -2.72
N PRO A 219 -3.09 -9.65 -3.57
CA PRO A 219 -1.67 -9.91 -3.32
C PRO A 219 -0.80 -8.63 -3.31
N LEU A 220 -0.89 -7.86 -2.23
CA LEU A 220 -0.18 -6.60 -1.99
C LEU A 220 0.87 -6.80 -0.90
N LEU A 221 2.08 -6.24 -1.07
CA LEU A 221 3.12 -6.31 -0.02
C LEU A 221 2.71 -5.47 1.19
N THR A 222 2.08 -4.32 0.96
CA THR A 222 1.53 -3.47 2.03
C THR A 222 0.48 -4.19 2.87
N ALA A 223 -0.36 -5.04 2.28
CA ALA A 223 -1.35 -5.84 3.03
C ALA A 223 -0.69 -6.87 3.95
N VAL A 224 0.34 -7.58 3.47
CA VAL A 224 1.15 -8.49 4.30
C VAL A 224 1.76 -7.75 5.49
N ASN A 225 2.36 -6.60 5.24
CA ASN A 225 2.98 -5.78 6.27
C ASN A 225 1.95 -5.25 7.27
N GLN A 226 0.80 -4.78 6.79
CA GLN A 226 -0.30 -4.28 7.62
C GLN A 226 -0.87 -5.37 8.53
N ALA A 227 -1.17 -6.55 7.98
CA ALA A 227 -1.61 -7.71 8.76
C ALA A 227 -0.56 -8.09 9.81
N HIS A 228 0.72 -8.06 9.46
CA HIS A 228 1.81 -8.49 10.33
C HIS A 228 1.99 -7.51 11.50
N VAL A 229 1.94 -6.21 11.21
CA VAL A 229 2.01 -5.14 12.21
C VAL A 229 0.78 -5.12 13.11
N ALA A 230 -0.43 -5.27 12.54
CA ALA A 230 -1.68 -5.28 13.29
C ALA A 230 -1.91 -6.58 14.09
N ARG A 231 -1.15 -7.65 13.76
CA ARG A 231 -1.34 -9.03 14.26
C ARG A 231 -2.73 -9.57 13.94
N VAL A 232 -3.15 -9.38 12.70
CA VAL A 232 -4.43 -9.86 12.17
C VAL A 232 -4.13 -10.96 11.16
N PRO A 233 -4.79 -12.14 11.23
CA PRO A 233 -4.71 -13.17 10.19
C PRO A 233 -4.95 -12.59 8.79
N LEU A 234 -4.17 -13.05 7.80
CA LEU A 234 -4.29 -12.65 6.41
C LEU A 234 -4.72 -13.83 5.55
N LEU A 235 -5.71 -13.60 4.70
CA LEU A 235 -6.10 -14.46 3.60
C LEU A 235 -5.89 -13.72 2.28
N LEU A 236 -5.17 -14.33 1.33
CA LEU A 236 -4.93 -13.70 0.03
C LEU A 236 -6.01 -14.08 -0.96
N LEU A 237 -6.47 -13.12 -1.75
CA LEU A 237 -7.30 -13.36 -2.92
C LEU A 237 -6.44 -13.91 -4.07
N PRO A 238 -7.08 -14.59 -5.06
CA PRO A 238 -6.40 -14.93 -6.30
C PRO A 238 -5.81 -13.69 -6.97
N ALA A 239 -4.70 -13.89 -7.68
CA ALA A 239 -4.13 -12.84 -8.50
C ALA A 239 -5.08 -12.47 -9.65
N LEU A 240 -5.35 -11.17 -9.81
CA LEU A 240 -6.25 -10.65 -10.83
C LEU A 240 -5.53 -10.20 -12.11
N ASP A 241 -4.21 -10.02 -12.02
CA ASP A 241 -3.33 -9.61 -13.10
C ASP A 241 -1.94 -10.28 -12.94
N ALA A 242 -1.04 -10.06 -13.92
CA ALA A 242 0.28 -10.68 -13.95
C ALA A 242 1.22 -10.18 -12.83
N ASP A 243 1.09 -8.91 -12.42
CA ASP A 243 1.91 -8.32 -11.36
C ASP A 243 1.50 -8.88 -9.99
N GLN A 244 0.19 -9.06 -9.76
CA GLN A 244 -0.35 -9.77 -8.62
C GLN A 244 0.05 -11.24 -8.63
N ALA A 245 0.09 -11.91 -9.78
CA ALA A 245 0.52 -13.31 -9.85
C ALA A 245 1.99 -13.47 -9.45
N THR A 246 2.85 -12.57 -9.92
CA THR A 246 4.27 -12.53 -9.55
C THR A 246 4.44 -12.27 -8.06
N ARG A 247 3.72 -11.27 -7.50
CA ARG A 247 3.72 -10.99 -6.06
C ARG A 247 3.20 -12.16 -5.25
N LEU A 248 2.07 -12.75 -5.66
CA LEU A 248 1.45 -13.89 -4.99
C LEU A 248 2.42 -15.05 -4.88
N ASN A 249 3.08 -15.43 -5.97
CA ASN A 249 4.08 -16.49 -5.96
C ASN A 249 5.23 -16.20 -5.00
N GLY A 250 5.75 -14.96 -4.99
CA GLY A 250 6.79 -14.57 -4.04
C GLY A 250 6.33 -14.58 -2.59
N ILE A 251 5.08 -14.17 -2.32
CA ILE A 251 4.49 -14.20 -0.97
C ILE A 251 4.25 -15.64 -0.52
N THR A 252 3.69 -16.50 -1.35
CA THR A 252 3.41 -17.89 -0.97
C THR A 252 4.69 -18.70 -0.80
N GLU A 253 5.72 -18.47 -1.60
CA GLU A 253 7.03 -19.10 -1.43
C GLU A 253 7.72 -18.67 -0.13
N ALA A 254 7.73 -17.37 0.16
CA ALA A 254 8.45 -16.82 1.31
C ALA A 254 7.70 -16.96 2.63
N ALA A 255 6.39 -16.75 2.59
CA ALA A 255 5.55 -16.63 3.76
C ALA A 255 4.56 -17.81 3.89
N GLY A 256 4.36 -18.66 2.89
CA GLY A 256 3.49 -19.84 3.02
C GLY A 256 2.03 -19.50 3.35
N VAL A 257 1.54 -18.30 2.99
CA VAL A 257 0.17 -17.82 3.22
C VAL A 257 -0.80 -18.58 2.31
N GLU A 258 -2.00 -18.90 2.82
CA GLU A 258 -3.07 -19.52 2.03
C GLU A 258 -3.75 -18.53 1.08
N VAL A 259 -4.15 -19.04 -0.07
CA VAL A 259 -4.87 -18.30 -1.12
C VAL A 259 -6.30 -18.79 -1.14
N LEU A 260 -7.25 -17.86 -1.09
CA LEU A 260 -8.67 -18.14 -1.25
C LEU A 260 -8.94 -18.59 -2.68
N ASP A 261 -9.59 -19.73 -2.84
CA ASP A 261 -10.03 -20.20 -4.15
C ASP A 261 -11.41 -19.62 -4.47
N ALA A 262 -11.44 -18.52 -5.23
CA ALA A 262 -12.68 -17.85 -5.62
C ALA A 262 -13.57 -18.67 -6.57
N ALA A 263 -13.09 -19.80 -7.10
CA ALA A 263 -13.86 -20.70 -7.96
C ALA A 263 -14.36 -21.95 -7.22
N ALA A 264 -13.90 -22.20 -5.98
CA ALA A 264 -14.27 -23.39 -5.22
C ALA A 264 -15.58 -23.20 -4.43
N PRO A 265 -16.30 -24.29 -4.12
CA PRO A 265 -17.52 -24.24 -3.30
C PRO A 265 -17.25 -23.62 -1.92
N ASP A 266 -18.29 -23.09 -1.27
CA ASP A 266 -18.28 -22.35 0.01
C ASP A 266 -17.41 -23.01 1.10
N THR A 267 -17.33 -24.34 1.13
CA THR A 267 -16.46 -25.11 2.05
C THR A 267 -14.96 -24.79 1.94
N SER A 268 -14.52 -24.18 0.84
CA SER A 268 -13.13 -23.76 0.62
C SER A 268 -12.77 -22.50 1.40
N ALA A 269 -13.67 -21.52 1.45
CA ALA A 269 -13.52 -20.31 2.25
C ALA A 269 -13.45 -20.66 3.74
N ASP A 270 -14.35 -21.52 4.20
CA ASP A 270 -14.35 -22.07 5.57
C ASP A 270 -13.00 -22.72 5.94
N ARG A 271 -12.45 -23.53 5.03
CA ARG A 271 -11.17 -24.19 5.24
C ARG A 271 -10.03 -23.18 5.30
N ALA A 272 -10.01 -22.23 4.37
CA ALA A 272 -8.97 -21.21 4.28
C ALA A 272 -8.96 -20.30 5.51
N VAL A 273 -10.12 -19.91 6.02
CA VAL A 273 -10.22 -19.08 7.24
C VAL A 273 -9.80 -19.87 8.49
N ARG A 274 -10.18 -21.16 8.61
CA ARG A 274 -9.69 -22.02 9.71
C ARG A 274 -8.18 -22.24 9.66
N GLY A 275 -7.60 -22.30 8.45
CA GLY A 275 -6.17 -22.41 8.22
C GLY A 275 -5.39 -21.12 8.52
N ALA A 276 -6.03 -19.96 8.30
CA ALA A 276 -5.37 -18.66 8.35
C ALA A 276 -4.73 -18.34 9.70
N ASP A 277 -5.41 -18.51 10.83
CA ASP A 277 -4.87 -18.06 12.14
C ASP A 277 -3.66 -18.90 12.64
N PRO A 278 -3.70 -20.25 12.68
CA PRO A 278 -2.54 -21.06 13.08
C PRO A 278 -1.35 -20.97 12.11
N LEU A 279 -1.63 -20.78 10.83
CA LEU A 279 -0.62 -20.55 9.80
C LEU A 279 0.01 -19.16 9.98
N TRP A 280 -0.80 -18.11 10.06
CA TRP A 280 -0.36 -16.73 10.21
C TRP A 280 0.53 -16.50 11.43
N ASN A 281 0.24 -17.17 12.55
CA ASN A 281 1.09 -17.11 13.74
C ASN A 281 2.46 -17.76 13.55
N ARG A 282 2.59 -18.79 12.68
CA ARG A 282 3.89 -19.38 12.30
C ARG A 282 4.64 -18.48 11.34
N ILE A 283 3.92 -17.93 10.36
CA ILE A 283 4.45 -17.01 9.34
C ILE A 283 4.98 -15.74 9.99
N SER A 284 4.19 -15.12 10.87
CA SER A 284 4.59 -13.92 11.60
C SER A 284 5.89 -14.13 12.37
N ARG A 285 6.11 -15.31 12.97
CA ARG A 285 7.40 -15.64 13.60
C ARG A 285 8.53 -15.82 12.60
N ALA A 286 8.27 -16.41 11.44
CA ALA A 286 9.27 -16.53 10.38
C ALA A 286 9.69 -15.16 9.83
N LEU A 287 8.73 -14.25 9.63
CA LEU A 287 8.98 -12.86 9.25
C LEU A 287 9.80 -12.11 10.31
N GLU A 288 9.46 -12.27 11.59
CA GLU A 288 10.25 -11.72 12.72
C GLU A 288 11.68 -12.30 12.73
N HIS A 289 11.83 -13.61 12.49
CA HIS A 289 13.13 -14.28 12.48
C HIS A 289 14.00 -13.91 11.27
N ALA A 290 13.38 -13.62 10.12
CA ALA A 290 14.05 -13.09 8.94
C ALA A 290 14.62 -11.68 9.13
N GLY A 291 14.44 -11.08 10.31
CA GLY A 291 14.95 -9.76 10.64
C GLY A 291 14.21 -8.65 9.89
N ASP A 292 12.90 -8.82 9.67
CA ASP A 292 12.07 -7.90 8.91
C ASP A 292 12.27 -6.44 9.36
N ASP A 293 12.94 -5.68 8.50
CA ASP A 293 13.31 -4.31 8.81
C ASP A 293 12.22 -3.34 8.38
N ARG A 294 11.40 -2.95 9.37
CA ARG A 294 10.29 -2.01 9.25
C ARG A 294 10.72 -0.54 9.10
N ARG A 295 12.00 -0.27 8.89
CA ARG A 295 12.55 1.09 8.71
C ARG A 295 12.54 1.53 7.25
N GLY A 296 11.91 0.80 6.33
CA GLY A 296 11.92 1.17 4.91
C GLY A 296 11.32 2.54 4.63
N ALA A 297 10.20 2.86 5.29
CA ALA A 297 9.61 4.19 5.20
C ALA A 297 10.57 5.29 5.71
N GLN A 298 11.23 5.05 6.84
CA GLN A 298 12.24 5.95 7.41
C GLN A 298 13.45 6.12 6.48
N ARG A 299 13.90 5.06 5.80
CA ARG A 299 15.01 5.12 4.83
C ARG A 299 14.66 5.99 3.63
N VAL A 300 13.47 5.84 3.06
CA VAL A 300 13.01 6.71 1.96
C VAL A 300 12.96 8.16 2.45
N ALA A 301 12.35 8.42 3.61
CA ALA A 301 12.30 9.76 4.18
C ALA A 301 13.69 10.36 4.43
N ARG A 302 14.68 9.54 4.80
CA ARG A 302 16.08 9.96 4.90
C ARG A 302 16.66 10.38 3.53
N GLN A 303 16.36 9.66 2.46
CA GLN A 303 16.79 10.05 1.10
C GLN A 303 16.21 11.40 0.69
N VAL A 304 14.93 11.63 0.97
CA VAL A 304 14.27 12.92 0.72
C VAL A 304 14.99 14.06 1.46
N ARG A 305 15.29 13.87 2.75
CA ARG A 305 16.07 14.86 3.53
C ARG A 305 17.46 15.11 2.95
N GLN A 306 18.14 14.06 2.49
CA GLN A 306 19.47 14.19 1.93
C GLN A 306 19.44 15.02 0.65
N LEU A 307 18.42 14.85 -0.19
CA LEU A 307 18.23 15.70 -1.36
C LEU A 307 17.94 17.15 -0.92
N LEU A 308 17.01 17.37 0.00
CA LEU A 308 16.67 18.73 0.45
C LEU A 308 17.85 19.54 1.02
N LEU A 309 18.85 18.86 1.60
CA LEU A 309 20.01 19.48 2.22
C LEU A 309 21.26 19.46 1.33
N ALA A 310 21.17 18.84 0.15
CA ALA A 310 22.29 18.81 -0.78
C ALA A 310 22.45 20.19 -1.46
N PRO A 311 23.68 20.71 -1.61
CA PRO A 311 23.92 21.83 -2.50
C PRO A 311 23.69 21.36 -3.94
N PHE A 312 22.74 21.99 -4.63
CA PHE A 312 22.48 21.80 -6.06
C PHE A 312 22.99 23.01 -6.86
#